data_AF-A0A5D3DW38-F1
#
_entry.id   AF-A0A5D3DW38-F1
#
_cell.length_a   1.000
_cell.length_b   1.000
_cell.length_c   1.000
_cell.angle_alpha   90.00
_cell.angle_beta   90.00
_cell.angle_gamma   90.00
#
_symmetry.space_group_name_H-M   'P 1'
#
loop_
_entity.id
_entity.type
_entity.pdbx_description
1 polymer ?
#
loop_
_entity_poly.entity_id
_entity_poly.type
_entity_poly.pdbx_seq_one_letter_code
_entity_poly.pdbx_strand_id
1 'polypeptide(L)'
;MSCMIVPNNPDIYPDQGLIVDPREGDANKIIKLISLPGATWTRTPAKSLQLFRHQLTTDSNEWLFFIKKKILPTHHDNTIPIEYALLSYCIMAKQPFNLGYVMNEAFLG
;
A
#
# COMPACT_ATOMS: atom_id res chain seq x y z
N MET A 1 -12.09 -11.12 -14.77
CA MET A 1 -11.85 -10.14 -13.69
C MET A 1 -11.42 -8.85 -14.38
N SER A 2 -12.35 -7.92 -14.61
CA SER A 2 -12.11 -6.73 -15.45
C SER A 2 -11.65 -5.59 -14.55
N CYS A 3 -10.41 -5.13 -14.73
CA CYS A 3 -9.87 -3.97 -14.02
C CYS A 3 -10.38 -2.72 -14.76
N MET A 4 -11.38 -2.04 -14.20
CA MET A 4 -11.84 -0.77 -14.75
C MET A 4 -10.80 0.31 -14.44
N ILE A 5 -10.09 0.77 -15.47
CA ILE A 5 -9.36 2.04 -15.40
C ILE A 5 -10.42 3.14 -15.47
N VAL A 6 -10.88 3.61 -14.31
CA VAL A 6 -11.80 4.74 -14.22
C VAL A 6 -10.98 6.02 -14.37
N PRO A 7 -11.39 6.97 -15.24
CA PRO A 7 -10.73 8.27 -15.31
C PRO A 7 -10.72 8.94 -13.93
N ASN A 8 -9.61 9.61 -13.59
CA ASN A 8 -9.41 10.37 -12.36
C ASN A 8 -10.39 11.57 -12.28
N ASN A 9 -11.68 11.29 -12.14
CA ASN A 9 -12.68 12.27 -11.79
C ASN A 9 -13.02 12.08 -10.30
N PRO A 10 -12.56 12.98 -9.41
CA PRO A 10 -12.83 12.89 -7.97
C PRO A 10 -14.33 12.92 -7.65
N ASP A 11 -15.18 13.37 -8.58
CA ASP A 11 -16.64 13.46 -8.39
C ASP A 11 -17.38 12.13 -8.64
N ILE A 12 -16.71 11.06 -9.09
CA ILE A 12 -17.35 9.75 -9.34
C ILE A 12 -17.56 8.96 -8.04
N TYR A 13 -16.80 9.27 -6.98
CA TYR A 13 -16.90 8.60 -5.68
C TYR A 13 -17.01 9.60 -4.53
N PRO A 14 -18.11 10.37 -4.46
CA PRO A 14 -18.24 11.48 -3.50
C PRO A 14 -18.23 11.03 -2.03
N ASP A 15 -18.53 9.75 -1.76
CA ASP A 15 -18.61 9.19 -0.40
C ASP A 15 -17.44 8.26 -0.03
N GLN A 16 -16.53 7.96 -0.96
CA GLN A 16 -15.40 7.07 -0.68
C GLN A 16 -14.12 7.91 -0.64
N GLY A 17 -13.68 8.25 0.57
CA GLY A 17 -12.41 8.93 0.79
C GLY A 17 -11.27 8.18 0.11
N LEU A 18 -10.86 8.66 -1.06
CA LEU A 18 -9.66 8.21 -1.74
C LEU A 18 -8.48 8.52 -0.81
N ILE A 19 -7.66 7.51 -0.50
CA ILE A 19 -6.37 7.78 0.14
C ILE A 19 -5.46 8.35 -0.94
N VAL A 20 -5.46 9.68 -1.02
CA VAL A 20 -4.63 10.44 -1.97
C VAL A 20 -3.21 10.63 -1.42
N ASP A 21 -2.99 10.45 -0.12
CA ASP A 21 -1.68 10.59 0.50
C ASP A 21 -1.63 9.81 1.84
N PRO A 22 -0.84 8.72 1.95
CA PRO A 22 -0.65 8.02 3.22
C PRO A 22 0.21 8.89 4.16
N ARG A 23 -0.43 9.82 4.87
CA ARG A 23 0.25 10.57 5.93
C ARG A 23 0.68 9.61 7.04
N GLU A 24 1.66 10.03 7.84
CA GLU A 24 2.14 9.29 9.04
C GLU A 24 0.98 8.87 9.98
N GLY A 25 -0.13 9.61 9.98
CA GLY A 25 -1.36 9.25 10.70
C GLY A 25 -2.07 7.97 10.23
N ASP A 26 -1.96 7.62 8.94
CA ASP A 26 -2.56 6.39 8.39
C ASP A 26 -1.63 5.17 8.52
N ALA A 27 -0.33 5.39 8.73
CA ALA A 27 0.64 4.32 8.93
C ALA A 27 0.25 3.37 10.09
N ASN A 28 -0.35 3.92 11.17
CA ASN A 28 -0.83 3.13 12.30
C ASN A 28 -2.05 2.26 11.96
N LYS A 29 -2.94 2.73 11.07
CA LYS A 29 -4.09 1.93 10.61
C LYS A 29 -3.62 0.82 9.68
N ILE A 30 -2.68 1.15 8.79
CA ILE A 30 -2.08 0.21 7.83
C ILE A 30 -1.45 -0.95 8.61
N ILE A 31 -0.49 -0.66 9.50
CA ILE A 31 0.24 -1.70 10.23
C ILE A 31 -0.67 -2.57 11.10
N LYS A 32 -1.72 -1.99 11.70
CA LYS A 32 -2.68 -2.73 12.50
C LYS A 32 -3.48 -3.77 11.68
N LEU A 33 -3.75 -3.48 10.41
CA LEU A 33 -4.50 -4.38 9.55
C LEU A 33 -3.61 -5.44 8.89
N ILE A 34 -2.43 -5.03 8.40
CA ILE A 34 -1.62 -5.89 7.53
C ILE A 34 -0.55 -6.71 8.29
N SER A 35 -0.26 -6.35 9.53
CA SER A 35 0.87 -6.90 10.27
C SER A 35 0.44 -7.73 11.49
N LEU A 36 1.34 -8.61 11.91
CA LEU A 36 1.27 -9.35 13.16
C LEU A 36 1.32 -8.38 14.36
N PRO A 37 0.72 -8.75 15.51
CA PRO A 37 0.84 -7.98 16.73
C PRO A 37 2.31 -7.73 17.10
N GLY A 38 2.64 -6.50 17.48
CA GLY A 38 4.02 -6.11 17.82
C GLY A 38 4.88 -5.67 16.64
N ALA A 39 4.37 -5.73 15.41
CA ALA A 39 5.01 -5.12 14.27
C ALA A 39 5.17 -3.60 14.46
N THR A 40 6.28 -3.06 13.98
CA THR A 40 6.57 -1.62 14.02
C THR A 40 7.18 -1.16 12.70
N TRP A 41 6.88 0.08 12.32
CA TRP A 41 7.53 0.72 11.17
C TRP A 41 8.99 1.00 11.46
N THR A 42 9.83 0.73 10.47
CA THR A 42 11.23 1.16 10.46
C THR A 42 11.34 2.43 9.63
N ARG A 43 11.94 3.48 10.20
CA ARG A 43 12.21 4.72 9.47
C ARG A 43 13.60 4.65 8.88
N THR A 44 13.72 4.85 7.58
CA THR A 44 15.01 4.88 6.89
C THR A 44 15.74 6.21 7.13
N PRO A 45 17.06 6.29 6.86
CA PRO A 45 17.78 7.56 6.85
C PRO A 45 17.17 8.60 5.89
N ALA A 46 16.54 8.15 4.81
CA ALA A 46 15.81 8.99 3.86
C ALA A 46 14.42 9.42 4.37
N LYS A 47 14.08 9.13 5.64
CA LYS A 47 12.81 9.41 6.31
C LYS A 47 11.59 8.66 5.74
N SER A 48 11.78 7.67 4.87
CA SER A 48 10.72 6.79 4.40
C SER A 48 10.37 5.72 5.44
N LEU A 49 9.12 5.28 5.47
CA LEU A 49 8.64 4.21 6.35
C LEU A 49 8.68 2.86 5.62
N GLN A 50 9.20 1.84 6.29
CA GLN A 50 9.28 0.48 5.78
C GLN A 50 8.85 -0.56 6.81
N LEU A 51 8.30 -1.67 6.34
CA LEU A 51 8.00 -2.86 7.11
C LEU A 51 8.84 -4.03 6.62
N PHE A 52 9.08 -5.01 7.50
CA PHE A 52 9.68 -6.26 7.09
C PHE A 52 8.62 -7.31 6.77
N ARG A 53 8.89 -8.12 5.76
CA ARG A 53 7.97 -9.17 5.29
C ARG A 53 7.56 -10.17 6.38
N HIS A 54 8.47 -10.50 7.29
CA HIS A 54 8.19 -11.43 8.39
C HIS A 54 7.25 -10.85 9.45
N GLN A 55 7.02 -9.53 9.43
CA GLN A 55 6.07 -8.87 10.33
C GLN A 55 4.64 -8.89 9.78
N LEU A 56 4.43 -9.29 8.52
CA LEU A 56 3.11 -9.33 7.91
C LEU A 56 2.31 -10.57 8.29
N THR A 57 0.99 -10.45 8.29
CA THR A 57 0.09 -11.61 8.31
C THR A 57 0.23 -12.43 7.02
N THR A 58 -0.21 -13.69 7.03
CA THR A 58 -0.19 -14.57 5.85
C THR A 58 -0.96 -13.95 4.68
N ASP A 59 -2.19 -13.48 4.91
CA ASP A 59 -3.04 -12.86 3.88
C ASP A 59 -2.37 -11.63 3.26
N SER A 60 -1.77 -10.77 4.08
CA SER A 60 -1.05 -9.59 3.60
C SER A 60 0.17 -9.95 2.77
N ASN A 61 0.87 -11.03 3.15
CA ASN A 61 2.01 -11.57 2.41
C ASN A 61 1.62 -12.10 1.03
N GLU A 62 0.46 -12.75 0.92
CA GLU A 62 -0.09 -13.22 -0.35
C GLU A 62 -0.47 -12.04 -1.25
N TRP A 63 -1.21 -11.05 -0.73
CA TRP A 63 -1.55 -9.85 -1.49
C TRP A 63 -0.32 -9.08 -1.95
N LEU A 64 0.68 -8.93 -1.10
CA LEU A 64 1.94 -8.31 -1.46
C LEU A 64 2.63 -9.06 -2.61
N PHE A 65 2.60 -10.40 -2.62
CA PHE A 65 3.14 -11.18 -3.73
C PHE A 65 2.43 -10.85 -5.06
N PHE A 66 1.10 -10.71 -5.05
CA PHE A 66 0.35 -10.30 -6.23
C PHE A 66 0.69 -8.87 -6.67
N ILE A 67 0.74 -7.91 -5.75
CA ILE A 67 1.10 -6.52 -6.03
C ILE A 67 2.48 -6.42 -6.66
N LYS A 68 3.49 -7.07 -6.04
CA LYS A 68 4.88 -7.10 -6.55
C LYS A 68 5.00 -7.79 -7.91
N LYS A 69 4.09 -8.69 -8.28
CA LYS A 69 4.15 -9.41 -9.56
C LYS A 69 3.36 -8.75 -10.67
N LYS A 70 2.31 -8.00 -10.36
CA LYS A 70 1.31 -7.55 -11.35
C LYS A 70 1.12 -6.05 -11.42
N ILE A 71 1.43 -5.31 -10.35
CA ILE A 71 1.13 -3.87 -10.26
C ILE A 71 2.43 -3.06 -10.28
N LEU A 72 3.30 -3.30 -9.30
CA LEU A 72 4.58 -2.60 -9.16
C LEU A 72 5.69 -3.65 -9.01
N PRO A 73 6.29 -4.11 -10.12
CA PRO A 73 7.43 -5.00 -10.07
C PRO A 73 8.61 -4.36 -9.35
N THR A 74 9.09 -5.04 -8.31
CA THR A 74 10.24 -4.63 -7.50
C THR A 74 11.22 -5.79 -7.40
N HIS A 75 12.48 -5.46 -7.11
CA HIS A 75 13.51 -6.45 -6.80
C HIS A 75 13.15 -7.24 -5.52
N HIS A 76 13.88 -8.34 -5.30
CA HIS A 76 13.65 -9.29 -4.21
C HIS A 76 14.05 -8.75 -2.83
N ASP A 77 13.40 -7.67 -2.41
CA ASP A 77 13.66 -7.06 -1.12
C ASP A 77 12.71 -7.61 -0.05
N ASN A 78 13.28 -7.90 1.11
CA ASN A 78 12.56 -8.31 2.32
C ASN A 78 11.90 -7.13 3.04
N THR A 79 12.14 -5.92 2.56
CA THR A 79 11.52 -4.69 3.01
C THR A 79 10.33 -4.35 2.12
N ILE A 80 9.38 -3.66 2.72
CA ILE A 80 8.10 -3.28 2.13
C ILE A 80 7.96 -1.79 2.41
N PRO A 81 8.13 -0.94 1.40
CA PRO A 81 7.94 0.48 1.61
C PRO A 81 6.44 0.80 1.72
N ILE A 82 6.14 1.97 2.28
CA ILE A 82 4.79 2.35 2.70
C ILE A 82 3.76 2.31 1.57
N GLU A 83 4.18 2.54 0.33
CA GLU A 83 3.33 2.52 -0.86
C GLU A 83 2.76 1.12 -1.11
N TYR A 84 3.58 0.08 -0.96
CA TYR A 84 3.12 -1.32 -1.09
C TYR A 84 2.24 -1.73 0.09
N ALA A 85 2.59 -1.26 1.29
CA ALA A 85 1.77 -1.51 2.47
C ALA A 85 0.40 -0.84 2.35
N LEU A 86 0.34 0.37 1.78
CA LEU A 86 -0.91 1.06 1.46
C LEU A 86 -1.75 0.29 0.44
N LEU A 87 -1.14 -0.20 -0.65
CA LEU A 87 -1.84 -1.01 -1.64
C LEU A 87 -2.42 -2.29 -1.01
N SER A 88 -1.63 -3.00 -0.20
CA SER A 88 -2.11 -4.16 0.54
C SER A 88 -3.26 -3.80 1.48
N TYR A 89 -3.14 -2.68 2.22
CA TYR A 89 -4.18 -2.18 3.10
C TYR A 89 -5.48 -1.89 2.35
N CYS A 90 -5.42 -1.16 1.22
CA CYS A 90 -6.62 -0.82 0.45
C CYS A 90 -7.33 -2.08 -0.09
N ILE A 91 -6.58 -3.08 -0.56
CA ILE A 91 -7.15 -4.35 -1.02
C ILE A 91 -7.84 -5.07 0.14
N MET A 92 -7.17 -5.20 1.29
CA MET A 92 -7.72 -5.89 2.46
C MET A 92 -8.91 -5.16 3.08
N ALA A 93 -8.87 -3.83 3.11
CA ALA A 93 -9.95 -2.98 3.59
C ALA A 93 -11.09 -2.83 2.57
N LYS A 94 -10.93 -3.36 1.35
CA LYS A 94 -11.85 -3.17 0.21
C LYS A 94 -12.12 -1.69 -0.09
N GLN A 95 -11.09 -0.86 0.09
CA GLN A 95 -11.15 0.58 -0.12
C GLN A 95 -10.68 0.92 -1.54
N PRO A 96 -11.40 1.79 -2.29
CA PRO A 96 -10.91 2.27 -3.57
C PRO A 96 -9.65 3.11 -3.40
N PHE A 97 -8.72 3.00 -4.34
CA PHE A 97 -7.47 3.75 -4.34
C PHE A 97 -7.10 4.19 -5.75
N ASN A 98 -6.36 5.29 -5.85
CA ASN A 98 -5.87 5.81 -7.13
C ASN A 98 -4.57 5.11 -7.51
N LEU A 99 -4.66 4.10 -8.37
CA LEU A 99 -3.48 3.35 -8.81
C LEU A 99 -2.45 4.24 -9.54
N GLY A 100 -2.91 5.18 -10.38
CA GLY A 100 -2.00 6.07 -11.13
C GLY A 100 -1.17 6.97 -10.21
N TYR A 101 -1.77 7.44 -9.12
CA TYR A 101 -1.05 8.21 -8.10
C TYR A 101 0.04 7.36 -7.41
N VAL A 102 -0.32 6.15 -6.95
CA VAL A 102 0.63 5.26 -6.28
C VAL A 102 1.78 4.85 -7.19
N MET A 103 1.52 4.66 -8.49
CA MET A 103 2.57 4.34 -9.45
C MET A 103 3.54 5.51 -9.64
N ASN A 104 3.06 6.75 -9.76
CA ASN A 104 3.94 7.92 -9.92
C ASN A 104 4.89 8.08 -8.73
N GLU A 105 4.41 7.93 -7.50
CA GLU A 105 5.25 8.00 -6.30
C GLU A 105 6.31 6.88 -6.28
N ALA A 106 5.93 5.65 -6.62
CA ALA A 106 6.86 4.51 -6.63
C ALA A 106 7.98 4.60 -7.68
N PHE A 107 7.79 5.37 -8.76
CA PHE A 107 8.81 5.57 -9.80
C PHE A 107 9.65 6.84 -9.60
N LEU A 108 9.19 7.80 -8.80
CA LEU A 108 9.84 9.10 -8.59
C LEU A 108 10.48 9.25 -7.20
N GLY A 109 10.22 8.33 -6.27
CA GLY A 109 10.79 8.28 -4.92
C GLY A 109 12.15 7.58 -4.81
#